data_AF-A0A7Y8EKR6-F1
#
_entry.id   AF-A0A7Y8EKR6-F1
#
_cell.length_a   1.000
_cell.length_b   1.000
_cell.length_c   1.000
_cell.angle_alpha   90.00
_cell.angle_beta   90.00
_cell.angle_gamma   90.00
#
_symmetry.space_group_name_H-M   'P 1'
#
loop_
_entity.id
_entity.type
_entity.pdbx_description
1 polymer ?
#
loop_
_entity_poly.entity_id
_entity_poly.type
_entity_poly.pdbx_seq_one_letter_code
_entity_poly.pdbx_strand_id
1 'polypeptide(L)'
;GTVLLWGGSAQAKLNQSFPNQWSGLSRWRALDGVVWALNKTQTADDPAMSAGVREVQRLASGLKWQLPLYLWQVCESEWPQDTRQAHPVGCLLPERFTAAALETSLTRLLEPLRREGLAQISTVMKHDFLLRLSRDLQGEGIARWRDALAPFGDTFAHEVPLRGLWFSLPVQRTPHDREHDWSVAPVWNGVTNDNASGRRLGWSAPRVGYALVLGLALVWGAGLLLS
;
A
#
# COMPACT_ATOMS: atom_id res chain seq x y z
N GLY A 1 -2.81 -19.08 -5.76
CA GLY A 1 -3.98 -18.17 -5.75
C GLY A 1 -3.72 -17.03 -4.81
N THR A 2 -4.34 -15.89 -5.04
CA THR A 2 -4.23 -14.69 -4.19
C THR A 2 -5.48 -14.58 -3.33
N VAL A 3 -5.33 -14.27 -2.05
CA VAL A 3 -6.45 -14.09 -1.11
C VAL A 3 -6.45 -12.65 -0.64
N LEU A 4 -7.61 -11.99 -0.74
CA LEU A 4 -7.83 -10.68 -0.16
C LEU A 4 -8.47 -10.83 1.22
N LEU A 5 -7.85 -10.23 2.23
CA LEU A 5 -8.37 -10.21 3.59
C LEU A 5 -8.85 -8.81 3.93
N TRP A 6 -10.09 -8.69 4.41
CA TRP A 6 -10.62 -7.40 4.85
C TRP A 6 -10.17 -7.11 6.29
N GLY A 7 -9.32 -6.09 6.46
CA GLY A 7 -8.74 -5.70 7.75
C GLY A 7 -9.61 -4.73 8.59
N GLY A 8 -10.70 -4.20 8.02
CA GLY A 8 -11.51 -3.16 8.65
C GLY A 8 -11.16 -1.75 8.17
N SER A 9 -11.69 -0.74 8.87
CA SER A 9 -11.38 0.67 8.61
C SER A 9 -10.07 1.06 9.28
N ALA A 10 -9.19 1.74 8.55
CA ALA A 10 -7.94 2.29 9.10
C ALA A 10 -8.15 3.48 10.06
N GLN A 11 -9.36 4.05 10.10
CA GLN A 11 -9.72 5.11 11.06
C GLN A 11 -10.19 4.56 12.40
N ALA A 12 -10.56 3.28 12.44
CA ALA A 12 -10.85 2.57 13.67
C ALA A 12 -9.62 1.76 14.09
N LYS A 13 -9.60 1.34 15.35
CA LYS A 13 -8.57 0.40 15.81
C LYS A 13 -8.70 -0.87 14.96
N LEU A 14 -7.66 -1.19 14.19
CA LEU A 14 -7.67 -2.37 13.34
C LEU A 14 -7.93 -3.61 14.20
N ASN A 15 -8.67 -4.57 13.65
CA ASN A 15 -9.20 -5.69 14.42
C ASN A 15 -8.06 -6.43 15.13
N GLN A 16 -8.01 -6.32 16.46
CA GLN A 16 -6.96 -6.91 17.29
C GLN A 16 -6.92 -8.44 17.22
N SER A 17 -7.99 -9.08 16.74
CA SER A 17 -8.03 -10.52 16.49
C SER A 17 -7.34 -10.93 15.18
N PHE A 18 -7.12 -9.99 14.25
CA PHE A 18 -6.51 -10.28 12.94
C PHE A 18 -5.10 -10.88 13.05
N PRO A 19 -4.17 -10.35 13.88
CA PRO A 19 -2.87 -10.98 14.08
C PRO A 19 -2.95 -12.43 14.58
N ASN A 20 -3.89 -12.73 15.46
CA ASN A 20 -4.09 -14.08 15.98
C ASN A 20 -4.61 -15.02 14.88
N GLN A 21 -5.60 -14.57 14.11
CA GLN A 21 -6.14 -15.31 12.97
C GLN A 21 -5.06 -15.55 11.89
N TRP A 22 -4.27 -14.52 11.57
CA TRP A 22 -3.16 -14.63 10.62
C TRP A 22 -2.09 -15.60 11.10
N SER A 23 -1.74 -15.57 12.40
CA SER A 23 -0.76 -16.50 12.97
C SER A 23 -1.17 -17.97 12.84
N GLY A 24 -2.48 -18.25 12.78
CA GLY A 24 -3.02 -19.59 12.50
C GLY A 24 -2.88 -20.01 11.03
N LEU A 25 -2.85 -19.06 10.10
CA LEU A 25 -2.69 -19.31 8.66
C LEU A 25 -1.22 -19.38 8.24
N SER A 26 -0.38 -18.46 8.75
CA SER A 26 1.03 -18.36 8.38
C SER A 26 1.87 -17.80 9.52
N ARG A 27 2.89 -18.57 9.94
CA ARG A 27 3.89 -18.15 10.94
C ARG A 27 5.22 -17.69 10.31
N TRP A 28 5.42 -18.04 9.05
CA TRP A 28 6.71 -17.93 8.35
C TRP A 28 6.71 -16.97 7.17
N ARG A 29 5.53 -16.51 6.73
CA ARG A 29 5.38 -15.61 5.58
C ARG A 29 4.75 -14.28 6.00
N ALA A 30 5.29 -13.19 5.48
CA ALA A 30 4.69 -11.86 5.55
C ALA A 30 3.40 -11.79 4.73
N LEU A 31 2.60 -10.76 4.97
CA LEU A 31 1.59 -10.35 4.00
C LEU A 31 2.31 -9.82 2.75
N ASP A 32 1.80 -10.16 1.57
CA ASP A 32 2.36 -9.68 0.29
C ASP A 32 2.13 -8.17 0.12
N GLY A 33 1.06 -7.64 0.74
CA GLY A 33 0.80 -6.20 0.79
C GLY A 33 -0.43 -5.85 1.62
N VAL A 34 -0.56 -4.57 1.95
CA VAL A 34 -1.73 -3.96 2.58
C VAL A 34 -2.23 -2.86 1.65
N VAL A 35 -3.51 -2.90 1.29
CA VAL A 35 -4.14 -1.82 0.53
C VAL A 35 -4.99 -0.99 1.46
N TRP A 36 -4.67 0.29 1.55
CA TRP A 36 -5.43 1.25 2.32
C TRP A 36 -6.23 2.15 1.37
N ALA A 37 -7.54 1.87 1.32
CA ALA A 37 -8.49 2.67 0.54
C ALA A 37 -8.89 3.95 1.28
N LEU A 38 -8.88 5.05 0.55
CA LEU A 38 -9.13 6.42 1.01
C LEU A 38 -10.03 7.14 0.02
N ASN A 39 -10.78 8.14 0.49
CA ASN A 39 -11.40 9.13 -0.39
C ASN A 39 -10.62 10.46 -0.37
N LYS A 40 -11.06 11.43 -1.18
CA LYS A 40 -10.40 12.73 -1.30
C LYS A 40 -10.42 13.54 0.01
N THR A 41 -11.48 13.43 0.82
CA THR A 41 -11.60 14.16 2.09
C THR A 41 -10.67 13.60 3.15
N GLN A 42 -10.56 12.28 3.25
CA GLN A 42 -9.62 11.60 4.16
C GLN A 42 -8.16 11.89 3.83
N THR A 43 -7.84 12.04 2.55
CA THR A 43 -6.48 12.41 2.11
C THR A 43 -6.11 13.84 2.51
N ALA A 44 -7.10 14.73 2.66
CA ALA A 44 -6.91 16.13 3.06
C ALA A 44 -6.96 16.32 4.58
N ASP A 45 -7.21 15.26 5.35
CA ASP A 45 -7.34 15.29 6.80
C ASP A 45 -6.05 14.72 7.43
N ASP A 46 -5.13 15.61 7.81
CA ASP A 46 -3.85 15.26 8.41
C ASP A 46 -3.98 14.37 9.66
N PRO A 47 -4.90 14.66 10.61
CA PRO A 47 -5.22 13.73 11.70
C PRO A 47 -5.64 12.33 11.23
N ALA A 48 -6.53 12.24 10.22
CA ALA A 48 -6.98 10.94 9.71
C ALA A 48 -5.84 10.16 9.04
N MET A 49 -5.00 10.84 8.26
CA MET A 49 -3.81 10.24 7.65
C MET A 49 -2.84 9.73 8.72
N SER A 50 -2.56 10.55 9.73
CA SER A 50 -1.69 10.20 10.85
C SER A 50 -2.22 9.01 11.66
N ALA A 51 -3.53 8.95 11.88
CA ALA A 51 -4.18 7.84 12.56
C ALA A 51 -4.06 6.54 11.76
N GLY A 52 -4.37 6.58 10.45
CA GLY A 52 -4.32 5.39 9.60
C GLY A 52 -2.91 4.83 9.42
N VAL A 53 -1.89 5.69 9.21
CA VAL A 53 -0.48 5.23 9.16
C VAL A 53 -0.09 4.55 10.47
N ARG A 54 -0.49 5.10 11.62
CA ARG A 54 -0.21 4.51 12.93
C ARG A 54 -0.91 3.17 13.14
N GLU A 55 -2.13 3.01 12.63
CA GLU A 55 -2.83 1.72 12.69
C GLU A 55 -2.14 0.66 11.83
N VAL A 56 -1.71 1.00 10.61
CA VAL A 56 -0.95 0.06 9.77
C VAL A 56 0.41 -0.27 10.42
N GLN A 57 1.06 0.70 11.06
CA GLN A 57 2.29 0.49 11.82
C GLN A 57 2.07 -0.46 13.01
N ARG A 58 0.97 -0.29 13.75
CA ARG A 58 0.57 -1.20 14.84
C ARG A 58 0.33 -2.62 14.32
N LEU A 59 -0.31 -2.76 13.16
CA LEU A 59 -0.52 -4.05 12.51
C LEU A 59 0.83 -4.70 12.13
N ALA A 60 1.74 -3.95 11.50
CA ALA A 60 3.08 -4.43 11.15
C ALA A 60 3.85 -4.89 12.41
N SER A 61 3.81 -4.08 13.46
CA SER A 61 4.43 -4.38 14.76
C SER A 61 3.80 -5.59 15.46
N GLY A 62 2.49 -5.80 15.34
CA GLY A 62 1.79 -6.96 15.86
C GLY A 62 2.16 -8.24 15.12
N LEU A 63 2.29 -8.15 13.79
CA LEU A 63 2.69 -9.27 12.93
C LEU A 63 4.20 -9.57 12.97
N LYS A 64 5.04 -8.62 13.43
CA LYS A 64 6.51 -8.69 13.40
C LYS A 64 7.08 -8.78 11.98
N TRP A 65 6.37 -8.19 11.02
CA TRP A 65 6.75 -8.11 9.61
C TRP A 65 6.50 -6.71 9.09
N GLN A 66 7.38 -6.24 8.21
CA GLN A 66 7.13 -5.06 7.39
C GLN A 66 5.92 -5.33 6.51
N LEU A 67 5.09 -4.31 6.37
CA LEU A 67 3.88 -4.38 5.56
C LEU A 67 4.02 -3.44 4.35
N PRO A 68 4.25 -3.99 3.15
CA PRO A 68 4.22 -3.19 1.93
C PRO A 68 2.84 -2.53 1.80
N LEU A 69 2.80 -1.20 1.84
CA LEU A 69 1.58 -0.42 1.83
C LEU A 69 1.32 0.13 0.42
N TYR A 70 0.09 -0.05 -0.06
CA TYR A 70 -0.43 0.59 -1.26
C TYR A 70 -1.56 1.52 -0.83
N LEU A 71 -1.40 2.81 -1.11
CA LEU A 71 -2.46 3.78 -0.92
C LEU A 71 -3.38 3.72 -2.13
N TRP A 72 -4.69 3.78 -1.88
CA TRP A 72 -5.68 3.69 -2.94
C TRP A 72 -6.74 4.76 -2.77
N GLN A 73 -6.73 5.78 -3.62
CA GLN A 73 -7.76 6.81 -3.62
C GLN A 73 -8.95 6.37 -4.48
N VAL A 74 -10.10 6.16 -3.84
CA VAL A 74 -11.37 5.99 -4.53
C VAL A 74 -11.92 7.37 -4.87
N CYS A 75 -11.99 7.67 -6.16
CA CYS A 75 -12.47 8.92 -6.71
C CYS A 75 -13.96 8.83 -7.02
N GLU A 76 -14.68 9.94 -6.81
CA GLU A 76 -16.08 10.02 -7.15
C GLU A 76 -16.28 10.35 -8.64
N SER A 77 -17.44 9.95 -9.16
CA SER A 77 -17.90 10.35 -10.49
C SER A 77 -19.39 10.68 -10.44
N GLU A 78 -19.76 11.80 -11.05
CA GLU A 78 -21.15 12.25 -11.14
C GLU A 78 -22.00 11.32 -12.01
N TRP A 79 -21.37 10.55 -12.90
CA TRP A 79 -22.04 9.56 -13.73
C TRP A 79 -21.33 8.20 -13.71
N PRO A 80 -22.10 7.10 -13.90
CA PRO A 80 -21.54 5.75 -13.99
C PRO A 80 -20.63 5.59 -15.21
N GLN A 81 -19.54 4.84 -15.03
CA GLN A 81 -18.57 4.52 -16.08
C GLN A 81 -18.26 3.01 -16.09
N ASP A 82 -19.26 2.18 -15.81
CA ASP A 82 -19.08 0.74 -15.57
C ASP A 82 -18.64 -0.03 -16.83
N THR A 83 -18.89 0.53 -18.02
CA THR A 83 -18.45 -0.01 -19.31
C THR A 83 -17.05 0.44 -19.72
N ARG A 84 -16.43 1.35 -18.96
CA ARG A 84 -15.06 1.81 -19.23
C ARG A 84 -14.11 0.65 -19.03
N GLN A 85 -13.20 0.43 -19.98
CA GLN A 85 -12.17 -0.56 -19.82
C GLN A 85 -11.27 -0.20 -18.63
N ALA A 86 -11.42 -0.94 -17.55
CA ALA A 86 -10.69 -0.73 -16.32
C ALA A 86 -9.23 -1.13 -16.50
N HIS A 87 -8.33 -0.26 -16.09
CA HIS A 87 -6.88 -0.49 -16.05
C HIS A 87 -6.35 0.05 -14.72
N PRO A 88 -5.21 -0.45 -14.22
CA PRO A 88 -4.59 0.10 -13.03
C PRO A 88 -4.12 1.53 -13.32
N VAL A 89 -4.58 2.49 -12.52
CA VAL A 89 -4.23 3.89 -12.67
C VAL A 89 -3.50 4.34 -11.42
N GLY A 90 -2.23 4.72 -11.55
CA GLY A 90 -1.39 5.03 -10.42
C GLY A 90 0.08 4.81 -10.74
N CYS A 91 0.92 4.89 -9.72
CA CYS A 91 2.35 4.66 -9.85
C CYS A 91 2.88 3.79 -8.70
N LEU A 92 3.83 2.94 -9.04
CA LEU A 92 4.72 2.34 -8.06
C LEU A 92 5.74 3.39 -7.60
N LEU A 93 6.13 3.27 -6.33
CA LEU A 93 7.08 4.13 -5.67
C LEU A 93 8.37 3.33 -5.39
N PRO A 94 9.52 4.03 -5.32
CA PRO A 94 10.78 3.37 -4.99
C PRO A 94 10.73 2.73 -3.60
N GLU A 95 11.58 1.73 -3.34
CA GLU A 95 11.66 1.08 -2.02
C GLU A 95 11.89 2.06 -0.87
N ARG A 96 12.67 3.11 -1.12
CA ARG A 96 12.88 4.21 -0.19
C ARG A 96 12.02 5.38 -0.63
N PHE A 97 10.95 5.61 0.11
CA PHE A 97 10.06 6.73 -0.12
C PHE A 97 10.79 8.06 0.03
N THR A 98 10.56 8.98 -0.92
CA THR A 98 10.84 10.41 -0.75
C THR A 98 9.71 11.23 -1.35
N ALA A 99 9.42 12.38 -0.75
CA ALA A 99 8.40 13.31 -1.24
C ALA A 99 8.67 13.73 -2.70
N ALA A 100 9.94 13.94 -3.07
CA ALA A 100 10.34 14.28 -4.43
C ALA A 100 10.13 13.13 -5.44
N ALA A 101 10.39 11.88 -5.04
CA ALA A 101 10.14 10.73 -5.89
C ALA A 101 8.64 10.51 -6.11
N LEU A 102 7.81 10.76 -5.10
CA LEU A 102 6.36 10.75 -5.22
C LEU A 102 5.88 11.82 -6.21
N GLU A 103 6.31 13.07 -6.03
CA GLU A 103 5.96 14.18 -6.91
C GLU A 103 6.36 13.90 -8.37
N THR A 104 7.58 13.40 -8.59
CA THR A 104 8.06 12.99 -9.91
C THR A 104 7.21 11.88 -10.52
N SER A 105 6.87 10.86 -9.72
CA SER A 105 6.08 9.71 -10.19
C SER A 105 4.67 10.13 -10.60
N LEU A 106 4.01 10.96 -9.78
CA LEU A 106 2.68 11.48 -10.11
C LEU A 106 2.69 12.46 -11.29
N THR A 107 3.72 13.30 -11.41
CA THR A 107 3.88 14.20 -12.55
C THR A 107 4.01 13.42 -13.86
N ARG A 108 4.74 12.29 -13.85
CA ARG A 108 4.86 11.40 -15.03
C ARG A 108 3.54 10.73 -15.43
N LEU A 109 2.58 10.60 -14.51
CA LEU A 109 1.25 10.07 -14.84
C LEU A 109 0.37 11.06 -15.60
N LEU A 110 0.63 12.36 -15.49
CA LEU A 110 -0.27 13.38 -16.04
C LEU A 110 -0.48 13.23 -17.55
N GLU A 111 0.60 13.02 -18.31
CA GLU A 111 0.51 12.93 -19.77
C GLU A 111 -0.14 11.64 -20.28
N PRO A 112 0.24 10.43 -19.79
CA PRO A 112 -0.50 9.20 -20.08
C PRO A 112 -2.00 9.32 -19.77
N LEU A 113 -2.35 9.90 -18.61
CA LEU A 113 -3.74 10.09 -18.21
C LEU A 113 -4.51 10.99 -19.18
N ARG A 114 -3.91 12.09 -19.64
CA ARG A 114 -4.56 12.99 -20.62
C ARG A 114 -4.77 12.29 -21.96
N ARG A 115 -3.73 11.63 -22.47
CA ARG A 115 -3.77 10.95 -23.77
C ARG A 115 -4.81 9.83 -23.78
N GLU A 116 -4.80 8.96 -22.77
CA GLU A 116 -5.77 7.87 -22.65
C GLU A 116 -7.17 8.38 -22.35
N GLY A 117 -7.29 9.41 -21.51
CA GLY A 117 -8.56 10.03 -21.20
C GLY A 117 -9.21 10.69 -22.43
N LEU A 118 -8.44 11.39 -23.27
CA LEU A 118 -8.90 11.93 -24.55
C LEU A 118 -9.40 10.83 -25.48
N ALA A 119 -8.67 9.72 -25.59
CA ALA A 119 -9.10 8.57 -26.39
C ALA A 119 -10.41 7.97 -25.86
N GLN A 120 -10.57 7.83 -24.55
CA GLN A 120 -11.78 7.31 -23.93
C GLN A 120 -12.99 8.21 -24.19
N ILE A 121 -12.88 9.52 -23.97
CA ILE A 121 -14.00 10.44 -24.21
C ILE A 121 -14.39 10.54 -25.69
N SER A 122 -13.42 10.38 -26.60
CA SER A 122 -13.71 10.38 -28.05
C SER A 122 -14.62 9.21 -28.47
N THR A 123 -14.59 8.11 -27.70
CA THR A 123 -15.47 6.96 -27.92
C THR A 123 -16.76 7.09 -27.13
N VAL A 124 -16.66 7.42 -25.83
CA VAL A 124 -17.80 7.62 -24.93
C VAL A 124 -17.53 8.84 -24.06
N MET A 125 -18.26 9.93 -24.30
CA MET A 125 -18.05 11.22 -23.59
C MET A 125 -18.11 11.11 -22.05
N LYS A 126 -18.85 10.11 -21.54
CA LYS A 126 -18.93 9.83 -20.11
C LYS A 126 -17.65 9.18 -19.54
N HIS A 127 -16.67 8.76 -20.33
CA HIS A 127 -15.44 8.14 -19.81
C HIS A 127 -14.35 9.19 -19.50
N ASP A 128 -14.70 10.21 -18.73
CA ASP A 128 -13.83 11.36 -18.44
C ASP A 128 -12.88 11.16 -17.24
N PHE A 129 -12.98 10.03 -16.53
CA PHE A 129 -12.28 9.81 -15.25
C PHE A 129 -10.79 10.14 -15.32
N LEU A 130 -10.09 9.69 -16.36
CA LEU A 130 -8.64 9.92 -16.49
C LEU A 130 -8.30 11.40 -16.72
N LEU A 131 -9.12 12.13 -17.49
CA LEU A 131 -8.94 13.56 -17.73
C LEU A 131 -9.18 14.35 -16.44
N ARG A 132 -10.27 14.01 -15.74
CA ARG A 132 -10.62 14.63 -14.47
C ARG A 132 -9.51 14.40 -13.44
N LEU A 133 -9.01 13.16 -13.35
CA LEU A 133 -7.92 12.80 -12.45
C LEU A 133 -6.62 13.56 -12.81
N SER A 134 -6.26 13.64 -14.08
CA SER A 134 -5.07 14.39 -14.52
C SER A 134 -5.17 15.87 -14.13
N ARG A 135 -6.31 16.50 -14.40
CA ARG A 135 -6.57 17.90 -14.02
C ARG A 135 -6.48 18.10 -12.50
N ASP A 136 -7.14 17.25 -11.73
CA ASP A 136 -7.17 17.33 -10.27
C ASP A 136 -5.78 17.08 -9.65
N LEU A 137 -4.98 16.16 -10.22
CA LEU A 137 -3.59 15.93 -9.81
C LEU A 137 -2.70 17.13 -10.12
N GLN A 138 -2.81 17.68 -11.33
CA GLN A 138 -2.01 18.81 -11.78
C GLN A 138 -2.31 20.09 -10.97
N GLY A 139 -3.58 20.32 -10.61
CA GLY A 139 -3.97 21.51 -9.85
C GLY A 139 -3.40 21.50 -8.43
N GLU A 140 -3.89 20.60 -7.59
CA GLU A 140 -3.50 20.53 -6.17
C GLU A 140 -3.21 19.11 -5.70
N GLY A 141 -3.60 18.08 -6.45
CA GLY A 141 -3.52 16.70 -5.99
C GLY A 141 -2.10 16.21 -5.75
N ILE A 142 -1.13 16.59 -6.58
CA ILE A 142 0.28 16.23 -6.40
C ILE A 142 0.84 16.87 -5.12
N ALA A 143 0.65 18.18 -4.95
CA ALA A 143 1.10 18.89 -3.76
C ALA A 143 0.44 18.33 -2.49
N ARG A 144 -0.87 18.08 -2.53
CA ARG A 144 -1.61 17.47 -1.41
C ARG A 144 -1.05 16.11 -1.03
N TRP A 145 -0.81 15.22 -2.00
CA TRP A 145 -0.24 13.89 -1.71
C TRP A 145 1.18 13.98 -1.16
N ARG A 146 2.00 14.90 -1.69
CA ARG A 146 3.34 15.16 -1.18
C ARG A 146 3.31 15.60 0.27
N ASP A 147 2.47 16.59 0.59
CA ASP A 147 2.42 17.20 1.91
C ASP A 147 1.78 16.26 2.94
N ALA A 148 0.74 15.51 2.56
CA ALA A 148 0.12 14.51 3.42
C ALA A 148 1.04 13.33 3.76
N LEU A 149 1.99 12.98 2.88
CA LEU A 149 2.86 11.81 3.06
C LEU A 149 4.26 12.13 3.57
N ALA A 150 4.74 13.36 3.38
CA ALA A 150 6.06 13.79 3.83
C ALA A 150 6.35 13.51 5.32
N PRO A 151 5.40 13.70 6.27
CA PRO A 151 5.65 13.46 7.70
C PRO A 151 5.98 11.99 8.05
N PHE A 152 5.64 11.04 7.17
CA PHE A 152 5.74 9.61 7.46
C PHE A 152 6.94 8.92 6.78
N GLY A 153 7.87 9.70 6.22
CA GLY A 153 9.01 9.15 5.46
C GLY A 153 9.82 8.10 6.22
N ASP A 154 10.09 8.32 7.52
CA ASP A 154 10.84 7.37 8.35
C ASP A 154 10.06 6.07 8.59
N THR A 155 8.75 6.17 8.84
CA THR A 155 7.86 5.01 8.98
C THR A 155 7.83 4.19 7.70
N PHE A 156 7.75 4.88 6.55
CA PHE A 156 7.79 4.23 5.24
C PHE A 156 9.15 3.61 4.92
N ALA A 157 10.26 4.13 5.45
CA ALA A 157 11.57 3.54 5.21
C ALA A 157 11.80 2.22 5.99
N HIS A 158 11.14 2.03 7.14
CA HIS A 158 11.53 0.96 8.08
C HIS A 158 10.42 -0.03 8.43
N GLU A 159 9.18 0.41 8.56
CA GLU A 159 8.10 -0.42 9.10
C GLU A 159 7.04 -0.75 8.06
N VAL A 160 6.61 0.27 7.31
CA VAL A 160 5.46 0.17 6.40
C VAL A 160 5.88 0.70 5.03
N PRO A 161 6.68 -0.04 4.24
CA PRO A 161 7.19 0.46 2.98
C PRO A 161 6.07 0.86 2.02
N LEU A 162 5.97 2.16 1.71
CA LEU A 162 4.99 2.68 0.77
C LEU A 162 5.40 2.31 -0.66
N ARG A 163 4.67 1.37 -1.26
CA ARG A 163 4.96 0.74 -2.55
C ARG A 163 4.29 1.41 -3.74
N GLY A 164 3.17 2.07 -3.52
CA GLY A 164 2.46 2.70 -4.62
C GLY A 164 1.26 3.51 -4.17
N LEU A 165 0.81 4.35 -5.10
CA LEU A 165 -0.39 5.14 -4.98
C LEU A 165 -1.26 4.91 -6.21
N TRP A 166 -2.48 4.42 -5.96
CA TRP A 166 -3.44 4.01 -6.98
C TRP A 166 -4.72 4.85 -6.89
N PHE A 167 -5.40 4.97 -8.01
CA PHE A 167 -6.64 5.73 -8.17
C PHE A 167 -7.65 4.87 -8.92
N SER A 168 -8.89 4.85 -8.46
CA SER A 168 -9.97 4.23 -9.23
C SER A 168 -11.30 4.90 -8.96
N LEU A 169 -12.27 4.64 -9.83
CA LEU A 169 -13.68 4.77 -9.46
C LEU A 169 -14.08 3.61 -8.52
N PRO A 170 -15.22 3.70 -7.82
CA PRO A 170 -15.76 2.58 -7.06
C PRO A 170 -15.91 1.35 -7.96
N VAL A 171 -15.30 0.24 -7.55
CA VAL A 171 -15.43 -1.02 -8.28
C VAL A 171 -16.77 -1.64 -7.90
N GLN A 172 -17.67 -1.73 -8.86
CA GLN A 172 -18.96 -2.39 -8.64
C GLN A 172 -18.75 -3.89 -8.49
N ARG A 173 -19.48 -4.49 -7.54
CA ARG A 173 -19.57 -5.95 -7.45
C ARG A 173 -20.41 -6.46 -8.61
N THR A 174 -19.98 -7.55 -9.22
CA THR A 174 -20.82 -8.23 -10.21
C THR A 174 -21.86 -9.09 -9.49
N PRO A 175 -23.06 -9.32 -10.06
CA PRO A 175 -24.05 -10.22 -9.47
C PRO A 175 -23.57 -11.67 -9.27
N HIS A 176 -22.46 -12.05 -9.91
CA HIS A 176 -21.85 -13.37 -9.78
C HIS A 176 -20.79 -13.44 -8.68
N ASP A 177 -20.43 -12.31 -8.07
CA ASP A 177 -19.45 -12.25 -6.98
C ASP A 177 -20.05 -12.92 -5.74
N ARG A 178 -19.45 -14.03 -5.31
CA ARG A 178 -19.83 -14.69 -4.05
C ARG A 178 -19.15 -14.00 -2.87
N GLU A 179 -19.71 -14.16 -1.68
CA GLU A 179 -19.27 -13.47 -0.45
C GLU A 179 -17.77 -13.68 -0.11
N HIS A 180 -17.19 -14.83 -0.48
CA HIS A 180 -15.79 -15.17 -0.26
C HIS A 180 -15.02 -15.46 -1.56
N ASP A 181 -15.53 -14.97 -2.69
CA ASP A 181 -14.87 -15.07 -3.99
C ASP A 181 -14.38 -13.69 -4.42
N TRP A 182 -13.11 -13.61 -4.77
CA TRP A 182 -12.49 -12.37 -5.21
C TRP A 182 -12.12 -12.48 -6.68
N SER A 183 -13.03 -12.06 -7.55
CA SER A 183 -12.73 -11.82 -8.96
C SER A 183 -11.87 -10.56 -9.08
N VAL A 184 -10.58 -10.75 -9.34
CA VAL A 184 -9.60 -9.65 -9.40
C VAL A 184 -9.95 -8.73 -10.57
N ALA A 185 -10.61 -7.61 -10.28
CA ALA A 185 -10.88 -6.59 -11.29
C ALA A 185 -9.55 -6.01 -11.83
N PRO A 186 -9.45 -5.66 -13.13
CA PRO A 186 -8.20 -5.22 -13.73
C PRO A 186 -7.51 -4.03 -13.05
N VAL A 187 -8.27 -3.20 -12.32
CA VAL A 187 -7.70 -2.10 -11.51
C VAL A 187 -6.69 -2.58 -10.46
N TRP A 188 -6.82 -3.81 -9.96
CA TRP A 188 -5.95 -4.39 -8.93
C TRP A 188 -4.61 -4.88 -9.47
N ASN A 189 -4.46 -5.01 -10.79
CA ASN A 189 -3.25 -5.52 -11.42
C ASN A 189 -2.00 -4.73 -11.04
N GLY A 190 -2.15 -3.45 -10.72
CA GLY A 190 -1.05 -2.62 -10.22
C GLY A 190 -0.48 -3.09 -8.88
N VAL A 191 -1.33 -3.61 -8.00
CA VAL A 191 -0.95 -4.13 -6.68
C VAL A 191 -0.54 -5.60 -6.79
N THR A 192 -1.32 -6.42 -7.50
CA THR A 192 -1.08 -7.87 -7.55
C THR A 192 0.13 -8.26 -8.38
N ASN A 193 0.58 -7.41 -9.31
CA ASN A 193 1.77 -7.66 -10.11
C ASN A 193 3.05 -7.07 -9.49
N ASP A 194 2.97 -6.32 -8.40
CA ASP A 194 4.16 -5.87 -7.67
C ASP A 194 4.73 -7.05 -6.88
N ASN A 195 6.05 -7.24 -6.96
CA ASN A 195 6.75 -8.32 -6.26
C ASN A 195 7.34 -7.82 -4.94
N ALA A 196 6.56 -7.03 -4.19
CA ALA A 196 6.99 -6.53 -2.90
C ALA A 196 7.11 -7.67 -1.89
N SER A 197 8.21 -7.70 -1.14
CA SER A 197 8.42 -8.68 -0.07
C SER A 197 8.61 -7.97 1.27
N GLY A 198 7.78 -8.28 2.26
CA GLY A 198 7.96 -7.81 3.62
C GLY A 198 9.16 -8.47 4.31
N ARG A 199 9.99 -7.69 5.01
CA ARG A 199 11.07 -8.21 5.86
C ARG A 199 10.58 -8.37 7.30
N ARG A 200 11.16 -9.29 8.08
CA ARG A 200 10.85 -9.37 9.52
C ARG A 200 11.27 -8.07 10.22
N LEU A 201 10.40 -7.58 11.09
CA LEU A 201 10.71 -6.49 12.01
C LEU A 201 11.38 -7.08 13.26
N GLY A 202 12.52 -6.52 13.64
CA GLY A 202 13.32 -6.97 14.78
C GLY A 202 14.28 -8.13 14.46
N TRP A 203 14.77 -8.79 15.52
CA TRP A 203 15.71 -9.89 15.39
C TRP A 203 14.97 -11.18 15.01
N SER A 204 15.39 -11.81 13.91
CA SER A 204 14.91 -13.16 13.61
C SER A 204 15.50 -14.14 14.62
N ALA A 205 14.70 -15.12 15.08
CA ALA A 205 15.17 -16.20 15.95
C ALA A 205 16.53 -16.81 15.52
N PRO A 206 16.81 -17.06 14.22
CA PRO A 206 18.14 -17.50 13.79
C PRO A 206 19.25 -16.48 14.01
N ARG A 207 18.99 -15.16 13.92
CA ARG A 207 20.00 -14.13 14.23
C ARG A 207 20.32 -14.08 15.72
N VAL A 208 19.33 -14.28 16.59
CA VAL A 208 19.56 -14.38 18.05
C VAL A 208 20.40 -15.62 18.36
N GLY A 209 20.06 -16.77 17.76
CA GLY A 209 20.85 -18.00 17.90
C GLY A 209 22.30 -17.82 17.42
N TYR A 210 22.50 -17.19 16.27
CA TYR A 210 23.84 -16.90 15.75
C TYR A 210 24.63 -15.98 16.68
N ALA A 211 24.03 -14.91 17.19
CA ALA A 211 24.69 -14.00 18.12
C ALA A 211 25.04 -14.68 19.46
N LEU A 212 24.17 -15.56 19.96
CA LEU A 212 24.47 -16.36 21.15
C LEU A 212 25.65 -17.31 20.92
N VAL A 213 25.68 -18.02 19.79
CA VAL A 213 26.80 -18.91 19.43
C VAL A 213 28.10 -18.11 19.27
N LEU A 214 28.04 -16.95 18.61
CA LEU A 214 29.21 -16.08 18.43
C LEU A 214 29.73 -15.54 19.77
N GLY A 215 28.81 -15.14 20.67
CA GLY A 215 29.14 -14.74 22.02
C GLY A 215 29.78 -15.88 22.83
N LEU A 216 29.25 -17.10 22.71
CA LEU A 216 29.82 -18.29 23.35
C LEU A 216 31.23 -18.57 22.84
N ALA A 217 31.45 -18.49 21.52
CA ALA A 217 32.75 -18.71 20.89
C ALA A 217 33.80 -17.69 21.35
N LEU A 218 33.43 -16.42 21.51
CA LEU A 218 34.32 -15.38 22.04
C LEU A 218 34.69 -15.62 23.51
N VAL A 219 33.74 -16.03 24.34
CA VAL A 219 34.00 -16.38 25.76
C VAL A 219 34.95 -17.59 25.85
N TRP A 220 34.74 -18.62 25.03
CA TRP A 220 35.62 -19.78 24.96
C TRP A 220 37.03 -19.41 24.46
N GLY A 221 37.13 -18.58 23.42
CA GLY A 221 38.42 -18.11 22.90
C GLY A 221 39.23 -17.29 23.92
N ALA A 222 38.56 -16.42 24.70
CA ALA A 222 39.22 -15.67 25.77
C ALA A 222 39.67 -16.57 26.93
N GLY A 223 38.89 -17.58 27.29
CA GLY A 223 39.25 -18.55 28.33
C GLY A 223 40.50 -19.38 27.99
N LEU A 224 40.69 -19.71 26.70
CA LEU A 224 41.88 -20.42 26.22
C LEU A 224 43.14 -19.56 26.19
N LEU A 225 43.02 -18.22 26.16
CA LEU A 225 44.17 -17.31 26.18
C LEU A 225 44.63 -16.93 27.59
N LEU A 226 43.79 -17.19 28.60
CA LEU A 226 44.05 -16.87 30.00
C LEU A 226 44.42 -18.12 30.84
N SER A 227 44.44 -19.31 30.24
CA SER A 227 44.89 -20.57 30.86
C SER A 227 46.26 -20.95 30.33
#